data_AF-A0A318UC12-F1
#
_entry.id   AF-A0A318UC12-F1
#
_cell.length_a   1.000
_cell.length_b   1.000
_cell.length_c   1.000
_cell.angle_alpha   90.00
_cell.angle_beta   90.00
_cell.angle_gamma   90.00
#
_symmetry.space_group_name_H-M   'P 1'
#
loop_
_entity.id
_entity.type
_entity.pdbx_description
1 polymer ?
#
loop_
_entity_poly.entity_id
_entity_poly.type
_entity_poly.pdbx_seq_one_letter_code
_entity_poly.pdbx_strand_id
1 'polypeptide(L)'
;MKKSTKILTSFSISFAAILPIAAISCENKKTALQNQINLAKQTLLKIEYDDFKKELKTEIDKAEIIFNKQDATKKEYTEATEMLKKKTEEIINKNSEKNSQHINNKKNVDKKINELKQYAHEKLSDAKDNALKSELVSKYQEKEEEHSKKAISEYTKENTEKFIAELDQILNEIKEKKEQNNAA
;
A
#
# COMPACT_ATOMS: atom_id res chain seq x y z
N MET A 1 -18.40 -19.02 25.73
CA MET A 1 -18.04 -17.89 24.84
C MET A 1 -17.02 -18.38 23.82
N LYS A 2 -17.39 -18.40 22.53
CA LYS A 2 -16.51 -18.80 21.42
C LYS A 2 -15.42 -17.74 21.24
N LYS A 3 -14.14 -18.11 21.37
CA LYS A 3 -13.02 -17.23 20.98
C LYS A 3 -12.42 -17.81 19.69
N SER A 4 -12.59 -17.05 18.62
CA SER A 4 -12.14 -17.36 17.27
C SER A 4 -10.61 -17.36 17.17
N THR A 5 -10.08 -18.49 16.73
CA THR A 5 -8.67 -18.67 16.33
C THR A 5 -8.38 -17.82 15.09
N LYS A 6 -7.46 -16.85 15.22
CA LYS A 6 -6.91 -16.12 14.07
C LYS A 6 -5.91 -17.04 13.35
N ILE A 7 -6.29 -17.52 12.17
CA ILE A 7 -5.38 -18.24 11.28
C ILE A 7 -4.59 -17.19 10.48
N LEU A 8 -3.30 -17.04 10.79
CA LEU A 8 -2.34 -16.41 9.89
C LEU A 8 -2.13 -17.33 8.69
N THR A 9 -2.75 -17.00 7.55
CA THR A 9 -2.38 -17.60 6.27
C THR A 9 -1.24 -16.80 5.65
N SER A 10 -0.01 -17.19 5.94
CA SER A 10 1.15 -16.84 5.12
C SER A 10 0.95 -17.45 3.72
N PHE A 11 0.64 -16.62 2.73
CA PHE A 11 0.57 -17.03 1.33
C PHE A 11 2.00 -17.21 0.79
N SER A 12 2.59 -18.38 0.99
CA SER A 12 3.75 -18.83 0.23
C SER A 12 3.24 -19.33 -1.12
N ILE A 13 3.32 -18.48 -2.15
CA ILE A 13 3.02 -18.90 -3.52
C ILE A 13 4.23 -19.72 -4.02
N SER A 14 4.11 -21.03 -3.91
CA SER A 14 5.01 -21.98 -4.54
C SER A 14 4.77 -21.94 -6.05
N PHE A 15 5.73 -21.41 -6.82
CA PHE A 15 5.74 -21.56 -8.28
C PHE A 15 5.94 -23.04 -8.62
N ALA A 16 4.88 -23.73 -9.05
CA ALA A 16 4.95 -25.09 -9.51
C ALA A 16 5.66 -25.18 -10.88
N ALA A 17 6.55 -26.16 -10.96
CA ALA A 17 7.38 -26.65 -12.06
C ALA A 17 6.95 -26.32 -13.51
N ILE A 18 7.93 -25.83 -14.28
CA ILE A 18 7.89 -25.62 -15.73
C ILE A 18 7.96 -26.99 -16.44
N LEU A 19 6.97 -27.29 -17.30
CA LEU A 19 6.94 -28.48 -18.16
C LEU A 19 7.92 -28.36 -19.36
N PRO A 20 8.41 -29.49 -19.91
CA PRO A 20 9.46 -29.50 -20.93
C PRO A 20 8.93 -29.07 -22.31
N ILE A 21 9.70 -28.22 -22.99
CA ILE A 21 9.37 -27.60 -24.28
C ILE A 21 9.79 -28.53 -25.43
N ALA A 22 8.82 -29.06 -26.19
CA ALA A 22 9.07 -29.68 -27.50
C ALA A 22 8.72 -28.69 -28.64
N ALA A 23 9.59 -28.64 -29.65
CA ALA A 23 9.47 -28.06 -31.00
C ALA A 23 8.76 -26.67 -31.16
N ILE A 24 9.55 -25.62 -31.38
CA ILE A 24 9.10 -24.21 -31.49
C ILE A 24 8.76 -23.86 -32.96
N SER A 25 7.55 -24.26 -33.38
CA SER A 25 6.82 -23.71 -34.54
C SER A 25 6.33 -22.27 -34.26
N CYS A 26 6.05 -21.45 -35.30
CA CYS A 26 5.47 -20.09 -35.18
C CYS A 26 4.28 -20.01 -34.21
N GLU A 27 3.45 -21.07 -34.16
CA GLU A 27 2.27 -21.16 -33.30
C GLU A 27 2.59 -20.99 -31.81
N ASN A 28 3.80 -21.38 -31.39
CA ASN A 28 4.21 -21.31 -29.99
C ASN A 28 4.49 -19.86 -29.53
N LYS A 29 4.93 -18.96 -30.44
CA LYS A 29 5.25 -17.57 -30.08
C LYS A 29 4.01 -16.69 -29.97
N LYS A 30 3.04 -16.83 -30.89
CA LYS A 30 1.75 -16.15 -30.79
C LYS A 30 0.98 -16.62 -29.54
N THR A 31 1.02 -17.91 -29.24
CA THR A 31 0.44 -18.48 -28.01
C THR A 31 1.12 -17.95 -26.75
N ALA A 32 2.45 -17.82 -26.74
CA ALA A 32 3.19 -17.22 -25.63
C ALA A 32 2.75 -15.76 -25.37
N LEU A 33 2.59 -14.96 -26.42
CA LEU A 33 2.10 -13.58 -26.29
C LEU A 33 0.68 -13.55 -25.72
N GLN A 34 -0.23 -14.41 -26.22
CA GLN A 34 -1.60 -14.51 -25.71
C GLN A 34 -1.63 -14.85 -24.21
N ASN A 35 -0.81 -15.82 -23.79
CA ASN A 35 -0.71 -16.21 -22.39
C ASN A 35 -0.21 -15.06 -21.52
N GLN A 36 0.79 -14.31 -22.00
CA GLN A 36 1.31 -13.14 -21.29
C GLN A 36 0.30 -11.99 -21.23
N ILE A 37 -0.48 -11.75 -22.28
CA ILE A 37 -1.62 -10.80 -22.28
C ILE A 37 -2.65 -11.20 -21.22
N ASN A 38 -3.01 -12.48 -21.17
CA ASN A 38 -3.98 -12.98 -20.19
C ASN A 38 -3.46 -12.83 -18.75
N LEU A 39 -2.18 -13.14 -18.51
CA LEU A 39 -1.53 -12.93 -17.21
C LEU A 39 -1.55 -11.45 -16.83
N ALA A 40 -1.17 -10.56 -17.74
CA ALA A 40 -1.16 -9.12 -17.50
C ALA A 40 -2.57 -8.58 -17.19
N LYS A 41 -3.62 -9.06 -17.88
CA LYS A 41 -5.02 -8.74 -17.57
C LYS A 41 -5.44 -9.21 -16.19
N GLN A 42 -5.05 -10.41 -15.77
CA GLN A 42 -5.30 -10.89 -14.41
C GLN A 42 -4.54 -10.06 -13.36
N THR A 43 -3.31 -9.66 -13.66
CA THR A 43 -2.51 -8.78 -12.81
C THR A 43 -3.16 -7.40 -12.68
N LEU A 44 -3.68 -6.84 -13.77
CA LEU A 44 -4.35 -5.53 -13.79
C LEU A 44 -5.48 -5.43 -12.76
N LEU A 45 -6.24 -6.51 -12.56
CA LEU A 45 -7.31 -6.58 -11.55
C LEU A 45 -6.80 -6.48 -10.11
N LYS A 46 -5.53 -6.77 -9.86
CA LYS A 46 -4.89 -6.77 -8.54
C LYS A 46 -4.08 -5.51 -8.25
N ILE A 47 -3.84 -4.68 -9.26
CA ILE A 47 -3.16 -3.40 -9.06
C ILE A 47 -4.11 -2.47 -8.31
N GLU A 48 -3.63 -1.86 -7.23
CA GLU A 48 -4.46 -1.03 -6.36
C GLU A 48 -4.52 0.41 -6.88
N TYR A 49 -3.39 0.90 -7.41
CA TYR A 49 -3.20 2.31 -7.77
C TYR A 49 -3.49 2.58 -9.25
N ASP A 50 -4.30 3.62 -9.51
CA ASP A 50 -4.81 3.90 -10.86
C ASP A 50 -3.75 4.34 -11.87
N ASP A 51 -2.69 5.00 -11.41
CA ASP A 51 -1.52 5.33 -12.24
C ASP A 51 -0.87 4.06 -12.80
N PHE A 52 -0.65 3.06 -11.94
CA PHE A 52 -0.09 1.77 -12.32
C PHE A 52 -1.07 0.93 -13.16
N LYS A 53 -2.38 1.00 -12.89
CA LYS A 53 -3.39 0.36 -13.75
C LYS A 53 -3.34 0.92 -15.17
N LYS A 54 -3.26 2.25 -15.30
CA LYS A 54 -3.18 2.92 -16.60
C LYS A 54 -1.90 2.56 -17.35
N GLU A 55 -0.77 2.51 -16.65
CA GLU A 55 0.51 2.07 -17.23
C GLU A 55 0.39 0.63 -17.75
N LEU A 56 -0.10 -0.32 -16.94
CA LEU A 56 -0.22 -1.72 -17.35
C LEU A 56 -1.23 -1.92 -18.47
N LYS A 57 -2.37 -1.23 -18.42
CA LYS A 57 -3.37 -1.26 -19.50
C LYS A 57 -2.75 -0.82 -20.83
N THR A 58 -1.97 0.25 -20.83
CA THR A 58 -1.30 0.75 -22.04
C THR A 58 -0.35 -0.29 -22.64
N GLU A 59 0.39 -1.02 -21.79
CA GLU A 59 1.29 -2.08 -22.27
C GLU A 59 0.54 -3.32 -22.76
N ILE A 60 -0.60 -3.66 -22.14
CA ILE A 60 -1.52 -4.70 -22.64
C ILE A 60 -2.05 -4.32 -24.02
N ASP A 61 -2.55 -3.09 -24.18
CA ASP A 61 -3.11 -2.60 -25.44
C ASP A 61 -2.06 -2.67 -26.57
N LYS A 62 -0.80 -2.31 -26.29
CA LYS A 62 0.33 -2.46 -27.25
C LYS A 62 0.57 -3.92 -27.64
N ALA A 63 0.56 -4.83 -26.68
CA ALA A 63 0.74 -6.26 -26.94
C ALA A 63 -0.41 -6.85 -27.76
N GLU A 64 -1.65 -6.42 -27.50
CA GLU A 64 -2.82 -6.83 -28.26
C GLU A 64 -2.77 -6.37 -29.73
N ILE A 65 -2.23 -5.17 -30.00
CA ILE A 65 -2.00 -4.71 -31.38
C ILE A 65 -1.09 -5.67 -32.14
N ILE A 66 0.02 -6.10 -31.52
CA ILE A 66 0.93 -7.09 -32.14
C ILE A 66 0.27 -8.46 -32.28
N PHE A 67 -0.50 -8.89 -31.27
CA PHE A 67 -1.21 -10.17 -31.31
C PHE A 67 -2.23 -10.27 -32.46
N ASN A 68 -2.92 -9.17 -32.74
CA ASN A 68 -3.95 -9.08 -33.77
C ASN A 68 -3.39 -8.76 -35.17
N LYS A 69 -2.11 -8.40 -35.28
CA LYS A 69 -1.45 -8.13 -36.57
C LYS A 69 -1.36 -9.41 -37.41
N GLN A 70 -1.90 -9.36 -38.63
CA GLN A 70 -2.01 -10.54 -39.51
C GLN A 70 -0.65 -11.08 -39.98
N ASP A 71 0.32 -10.19 -40.18
CA ASP A 71 1.65 -10.47 -40.72
C ASP A 71 2.78 -10.33 -39.67
N ALA A 72 2.44 -10.37 -38.39
CA ALA A 72 3.44 -10.27 -37.33
C ALA A 72 4.46 -11.43 -37.40
N THR A 73 5.73 -11.05 -37.34
CA THR A 73 6.88 -11.95 -37.38
C THR A 73 7.11 -12.64 -36.04
N LYS A 74 7.85 -13.76 -36.04
CA LYS A 74 8.30 -14.43 -34.80
C LYS A 74 9.05 -13.48 -33.85
N LYS A 75 9.82 -12.55 -34.42
CA LYS A 75 10.60 -11.56 -33.67
C LYS A 75 9.66 -10.58 -32.96
N GLU A 76 8.68 -10.02 -33.67
CA GLU A 76 7.68 -9.12 -33.08
C GLU A 76 6.90 -9.79 -31.93
N TYR A 77 6.46 -11.05 -32.09
CA TYR A 77 5.80 -11.78 -31.02
C TYR A 77 6.70 -11.98 -29.79
N THR A 78 7.99 -12.30 -30.03
CA THR A 78 8.94 -12.53 -28.94
C THR A 78 9.23 -11.23 -28.18
N GLU A 79 9.52 -10.14 -28.90
CA GLU A 79 9.79 -8.82 -28.31
C GLU A 79 8.58 -8.28 -27.55
N ALA A 80 7.37 -8.40 -28.10
CA ALA A 80 6.15 -8.00 -27.40
C ALA A 80 5.91 -8.82 -26.12
N THR A 81 6.20 -10.13 -26.17
CA THR A 81 6.06 -11.00 -24.99
C THR A 81 7.04 -10.60 -23.89
N GLU A 82 8.32 -10.42 -24.23
CA GLU A 82 9.37 -10.05 -23.28
C GLU A 82 9.14 -8.65 -22.69
N MET A 83 8.71 -7.70 -23.52
CA MET A 83 8.40 -6.34 -23.09
C MET A 83 7.20 -6.34 -22.14
N LEU A 84 6.10 -7.00 -22.50
CA LEU A 84 4.92 -7.07 -21.64
C LEU A 84 5.23 -7.78 -20.31
N LYS A 85 6.01 -8.87 -20.36
CA LYS A 85 6.47 -9.59 -19.15
C LYS A 85 7.25 -8.66 -18.23
N LYS A 86 8.31 -8.02 -18.76
CA LYS A 86 9.15 -7.08 -18.00
C LYS A 86 8.31 -5.96 -17.40
N LYS A 87 7.42 -5.35 -18.17
CA LYS A 87 6.55 -4.26 -17.69
C LYS A 87 5.56 -4.72 -16.63
N THR A 88 5.00 -5.92 -16.78
CA THR A 88 4.11 -6.51 -15.77
C THR A 88 4.86 -6.70 -14.44
N GLU A 89 6.08 -7.24 -14.48
CA GLU A 89 6.93 -7.42 -13.28
C GLU A 89 7.32 -6.08 -12.64
N GLU A 90 7.74 -5.09 -13.43
CA GLU A 90 8.05 -3.73 -12.96
C GLU A 90 6.85 -3.11 -12.23
N ILE A 91 5.65 -3.23 -12.79
CA ILE A 91 4.43 -2.65 -12.22
C ILE A 91 3.99 -3.36 -10.95
N ILE A 92 4.11 -4.70 -10.89
CA ILE A 92 3.87 -5.47 -9.66
C ILE A 92 4.80 -4.96 -8.54
N ASN A 93 6.08 -4.78 -8.84
CA ASN A 93 7.06 -4.31 -7.87
C ASN A 93 6.75 -2.89 -7.39
N LYS A 94 6.49 -1.96 -8.31
CA LYS A 94 6.08 -0.58 -7.95
C LYS A 94 4.81 -0.54 -7.11
N ASN A 95 3.80 -1.34 -7.45
CA ASN A 95 2.55 -1.44 -6.69
C ASN A 95 2.80 -1.95 -5.26
N SER A 96 3.60 -3.00 -5.12
CA SER A 96 3.97 -3.57 -3.83
C SER A 96 4.77 -2.59 -2.97
N GLU A 97 5.73 -1.89 -3.58
CA GLU A 97 6.54 -0.88 -2.90
C GLU A 97 5.69 0.29 -2.40
N LYS A 98 4.83 0.85 -3.26
CA LYS A 98 3.92 1.95 -2.90
C LYS A 98 2.97 1.54 -1.76
N ASN A 99 2.43 0.31 -1.80
CA ASN A 99 1.62 -0.21 -0.70
C ASN A 99 2.42 -0.36 0.60
N SER A 100 3.66 -0.84 0.52
CA SER A 100 4.54 -0.97 1.69
C SER A 100 4.86 0.40 2.30
N GLN A 101 5.09 1.43 1.47
CA GLN A 101 5.29 2.80 1.92
C GLN A 101 4.05 3.33 2.66
N HIS A 102 2.86 3.13 2.10
CA HIS A 102 1.60 3.56 2.71
C HIS A 102 1.33 2.85 4.05
N ILE A 103 1.60 1.54 4.15
CA ILE A 103 1.50 0.78 5.40
C ILE A 103 2.47 1.31 6.45
N ASN A 104 3.71 1.61 6.07
CA ASN A 104 4.70 2.18 7.00
C ASN A 104 4.31 3.59 7.46
N ASN A 105 3.77 4.40 6.57
CA ASN A 105 3.22 5.71 6.89
C ASN A 105 2.07 5.61 7.89
N LYS A 106 1.13 4.68 7.70
CA LYS A 106 0.08 4.40 8.69
C LYS A 106 0.67 4.06 10.06
N LYS A 107 1.68 3.17 10.11
CA LYS A 107 2.38 2.80 11.35
C LYS A 107 3.04 3.99 12.05
N ASN A 108 3.55 4.97 11.28
CA ASN A 108 4.13 6.18 11.86
C ASN A 108 3.05 7.03 12.55
N VAL A 109 1.85 7.12 11.98
CA VAL A 109 0.70 7.76 12.64
C VAL A 109 0.27 6.98 13.88
N ASP A 110 0.16 5.65 13.80
CA ASP A 110 -0.15 4.79 14.95
C ASP A 110 0.84 5.03 16.11
N LYS A 111 2.15 5.13 15.79
CA LYS A 111 3.19 5.43 16.76
C LYS A 111 2.96 6.79 17.42
N LYS A 112 2.64 7.84 16.65
CA LYS A 112 2.38 9.18 17.19
C LYS A 112 1.14 9.23 18.08
N ILE A 113 0.05 8.57 17.71
CA ILE A 113 -1.12 8.44 18.59
C ILE A 113 -0.73 7.75 19.91
N ASN A 114 0.10 6.71 19.86
CA ASN A 114 0.58 6.04 21.07
C ASN A 114 1.48 6.93 21.95
N GLU A 115 2.29 7.82 21.36
CA GLU A 115 3.06 8.82 22.11
C GLU A 115 2.13 9.77 22.90
N LEU A 116 1.01 10.21 22.30
CA LEU A 116 0.01 11.03 23.00
C LEU A 116 -0.68 10.26 24.14
N LYS A 117 -1.05 9.00 23.91
CA LYS A 117 -1.62 8.12 24.95
C LYS A 117 -0.66 7.92 26.12
N GLN A 118 0.62 7.68 25.82
CA GLN A 118 1.66 7.52 26.82
C GLN A 118 1.84 8.81 27.64
N TYR A 119 1.90 9.97 26.98
CA TYR A 119 2.00 11.26 27.68
C TYR A 119 0.80 11.50 28.61
N ALA A 120 -0.43 11.21 28.17
CA ALA A 120 -1.63 11.32 28.99
C ALA A 120 -1.61 10.41 30.23
N HIS A 121 -1.00 9.23 30.12
CA HIS A 121 -0.91 8.27 31.22
C HIS A 121 0.23 8.60 32.19
N GLU A 122 1.42 8.90 31.68
CA GLU A 122 2.65 9.01 32.47
C GLU A 122 2.96 10.43 32.93
N LYS A 123 2.58 11.45 32.14
CA LYS A 123 2.95 12.85 32.41
C LYS A 123 1.79 13.69 32.92
N LEU A 124 0.56 13.18 32.84
CA LEU A 124 -0.65 13.84 33.36
C LEU A 124 -1.36 12.95 34.40
N SER A 125 -0.60 12.21 35.23
CA SER A 125 -1.16 11.30 36.23
C SER A 125 -1.63 11.99 37.51
N ASP A 126 -1.14 13.20 37.81
CA ASP A 126 -1.48 13.91 39.04
C ASP A 126 -2.90 14.48 38.98
N ALA A 127 -3.58 14.53 40.13
CA ALA A 127 -4.95 15.05 40.21
C ALA A 127 -5.09 16.49 39.68
N LYS A 128 -4.04 17.32 39.85
CA LYS A 128 -3.97 18.69 39.32
C LYS A 128 -3.98 18.76 37.79
N ASP A 129 -3.59 17.67 37.10
CA ASP A 129 -3.51 17.59 35.64
C ASP A 129 -4.76 16.97 35.00
N ASN A 130 -5.76 16.54 35.79
CA ASN A 130 -6.92 15.81 35.28
C ASN A 130 -7.66 16.54 34.14
N ALA A 131 -7.75 17.87 34.20
CA ALA A 131 -8.36 18.66 33.14
C ALA A 131 -7.56 18.58 31.83
N LEU A 132 -6.24 18.73 31.90
CA LEU A 132 -5.34 18.61 30.74
C LEU A 132 -5.33 17.19 30.17
N LYS A 133 -5.37 16.18 31.05
CA LYS A 133 -5.50 14.78 30.63
C LYS A 133 -6.79 14.56 29.85
N SER A 134 -7.92 15.05 30.36
CA SER A 134 -9.21 14.93 29.68
C SER A 134 -9.20 15.64 28.33
N GLU A 135 -8.58 16.83 28.23
CA GLU A 135 -8.44 17.56 26.97
C GLU A 135 -7.60 16.76 25.95
N LEU A 136 -6.42 16.27 26.35
CA LEU A 136 -5.54 15.48 25.48
C LEU A 136 -6.22 14.19 25.01
N VAL A 137 -6.90 13.48 25.91
CA VAL A 137 -7.65 12.25 25.59
C VAL A 137 -8.71 12.51 24.55
N SER A 138 -9.52 13.56 24.73
CA SER A 138 -10.55 13.92 23.75
C SER A 138 -9.95 14.21 22.37
N LYS A 139 -8.89 15.02 22.31
CA LYS A 139 -8.25 15.43 21.04
C LYS A 139 -7.63 14.24 20.31
N TYR A 140 -6.88 13.37 21.00
CA TYR A 140 -6.26 12.23 20.31
C TYR A 140 -7.28 11.15 19.92
N GLN A 141 -8.39 11.00 20.65
CA GLN A 141 -9.45 10.03 20.31
C GLN A 141 -10.17 10.44 19.03
N GLU A 142 -10.44 11.74 18.85
CA GLU A 142 -10.98 12.27 17.60
C GLU A 142 -10.06 11.94 16.42
N LYS A 143 -8.74 12.16 16.59
CA LYS A 143 -7.74 11.82 15.57
C LYS A 143 -7.61 10.31 15.35
N GLU A 144 -7.72 9.50 16.40
CA GLU A 144 -7.73 8.03 16.27
C GLU A 144 -8.95 7.55 15.47
N GLU A 145 -10.11 8.16 15.68
CA GLU A 145 -11.30 7.86 14.90
C GLU A 145 -11.13 8.28 13.42
N GLU A 146 -10.60 9.49 13.16
CA GLU A 146 -10.26 9.94 11.81
C GLU A 146 -9.29 8.95 11.12
N HIS A 147 -8.22 8.57 11.83
CA HIS A 147 -7.20 7.62 11.38
C HIS A 147 -7.80 6.25 11.04
N SER A 148 -8.72 5.75 11.86
CA SER A 148 -9.35 4.42 11.70
C SER A 148 -10.22 4.30 10.45
N LYS A 149 -10.73 5.42 9.93
CA LYS A 149 -11.62 5.47 8.77
C LYS A 149 -10.89 5.66 7.43
N LYS A 150 -9.62 6.08 7.46
CA LYS A 150 -8.82 6.34 6.25
C LYS A 150 -8.43 5.05 5.54
N ALA A 151 -8.56 5.04 4.22
CA ALA A 151 -8.04 3.96 3.40
C ALA A 151 -6.50 3.94 3.38
N ILE A 152 -5.88 2.77 3.18
CA ILE A 152 -4.41 2.66 3.08
C ILE A 152 -3.84 3.55 1.96
N SER A 153 -4.55 3.69 0.85
CA SER A 153 -4.18 4.55 -0.27
C SER A 153 -4.05 6.04 0.10
N GLU A 154 -4.65 6.49 1.20
CA GLU A 154 -4.59 7.89 1.65
C GLU A 154 -3.30 8.22 2.43
N TYR A 155 -2.54 7.22 2.88
CA TYR A 155 -1.28 7.39 3.62
C TYR A 155 -0.11 7.71 2.69
N THR A 156 -0.28 8.72 1.85
CA THR A 156 0.81 9.34 1.10
C THR A 156 1.78 10.02 2.06
N LYS A 157 3.01 10.28 1.62
CA LYS A 157 4.02 10.99 2.42
C LYS A 157 3.46 12.32 2.96
N GLU A 158 2.91 13.15 2.08
CA GLU A 158 2.36 14.46 2.41
C GLU A 158 1.21 14.39 3.43
N ASN A 159 0.22 13.52 3.20
CA ASN A 159 -0.91 13.37 4.11
C ASN A 159 -0.47 12.87 5.49
N THR A 160 0.52 11.98 5.52
CA THR A 160 1.08 11.42 6.76
C THR A 160 1.84 12.48 7.54
N GLU A 161 2.69 13.27 6.87
CA GLU A 161 3.42 14.38 7.48
C GLU A 161 2.47 15.42 8.05
N LYS A 162 1.42 15.78 7.31
CA LYS A 162 0.37 16.70 7.79
C LYS A 162 -0.34 16.16 9.02
N PHE A 163 -0.77 14.90 9.00
CA PHE A 163 -1.47 14.28 10.13
C PHE A 163 -0.57 14.21 11.39
N ILE A 164 0.71 13.87 11.20
CA ILE A 164 1.68 13.86 12.30
C ILE A 164 1.90 15.26 12.86
N ALA A 165 2.00 16.29 12.01
CA ALA A 165 2.14 17.67 12.47
C ALA A 165 0.95 18.13 13.33
N GLU A 166 -0.28 17.73 12.97
CA GLU A 166 -1.47 18.00 13.77
C GLU A 166 -1.41 17.30 15.15
N LEU A 167 -0.94 16.05 15.21
CA LEU A 167 -0.74 15.33 16.48
C LEU A 167 0.36 15.97 17.34
N ASP A 168 1.48 16.37 16.74
CA ASP A 168 2.58 17.04 17.44
C ASP A 168 2.13 18.41 17.97
N GLN A 169 1.31 19.15 17.22
CA GLN A 169 0.70 20.40 17.70
C GLN A 169 -0.19 20.16 18.92
N ILE A 170 -1.08 19.16 18.88
CA ILE A 170 -1.94 18.79 20.03
C ILE A 170 -1.08 18.54 21.27
N LEU A 171 0.01 17.78 21.13
CA LEU A 171 0.88 17.45 22.24
C LEU A 171 1.64 18.68 22.78
N ASN A 172 2.11 19.56 21.90
CA ASN A 172 2.84 20.76 22.31
C ASN A 172 1.93 21.75 23.04
N GLU A 173 0.70 21.98 22.58
CA GLU A 173 -0.29 22.82 23.28
C GLU A 173 -0.53 22.32 24.72
N ILE A 174 -0.62 21.00 24.91
CA ILE A 174 -0.83 20.41 26.24
C ILE A 174 0.40 20.57 27.13
N LYS A 175 1.62 20.43 26.57
CA LYS A 175 2.87 20.65 27.32
C LYS A 175 2.98 22.10 27.79
N GLU A 176 2.73 23.06 26.91
CA GLU A 176 2.78 24.49 27.23
C GLU A 176 1.79 24.84 28.35
N LYS A 177 0.54 24.36 28.26
CA LYS A 177 -0.47 24.54 29.31
C LYS A 177 -0.03 23.93 30.64
N LYS A 178 0.60 22.75 30.62
CA LYS A 178 1.11 22.09 31.83
C LYS A 178 2.23 22.92 32.48
N GLU A 179 3.15 23.45 31.69
CA GLU A 179 4.24 24.31 32.18
C GLU A 179 3.69 25.58 32.85
N GLN A 180 2.72 26.23 32.21
CA GLN A 180 2.03 27.39 32.78
C GLN A 180 1.35 27.06 34.12
N ASN A 181 0.64 25.93 34.20
CA ASN A 181 -0.01 25.49 35.45
C ASN A 181 0.97 25.15 36.58
N ASN A 182 2.22 24.82 36.27
CA ASN A 182 3.24 24.56 37.29
C ASN A 182 3.99 25.83 37.73
N ALA A 183 3.92 26.90 36.95
CA ALA A 183 4.54 28.19 37.24
C ALA A 183 3.64 29.15 38.04
N ALA A 184 2.34 28.84 38.13
CA ALA A 184 1.32 29.55 38.90
C ALA A 184 1.15 28.93 40.30
#